data_AF-A0A7V6RLW3-F1
#
_entry.id   AF-A0A7V6RLW3-F1
#
_cell.length_a   1.000
_cell.length_b   1.000
_cell.length_c   1.000
_cell.angle_alpha   90.00
_cell.angle_beta   90.00
_cell.angle_gamma   90.00
#
_symmetry.space_group_name_H-M   'P 1'
#
loop_
_entity.id
_entity.type
_entity.pdbx_description
1 polymer ?
#
loop_
_entity_poly.entity_id
_entity_poly.type
_entity_poly.pdbx_seq_one_letter_code
_entity_poly.pdbx_strand_id
1 'polypeptide(L)'
;MRKNPAATLMVYCPTCGNSVNEYNWTLETGAIYSLKGEDSPTFIKILLECSEGKLDQWINFKVGCPRCHEKIRVKLIPIPDKETLMAYVDEVGEEYVNERF
;
A
#
# COMPACT_ATOMS: atom_id res chain seq x y z
N MET A 1 -2.98 13.65 5.19
CA MET A 1 -4.45 13.75 5.51
C MET A 1 -5.28 13.52 4.24
N ARG A 2 -6.35 12.71 4.31
CA ARG A 2 -7.15 12.32 3.12
C ARG A 2 -8.20 13.38 2.77
N LYS A 3 -8.32 13.72 1.48
CA LYS A 3 -9.35 14.62 0.93
C LYS A 3 -10.76 14.02 1.06
N ASN A 4 -10.94 12.76 0.68
CA ASN A 4 -12.16 11.99 0.94
C ASN A 4 -11.87 10.85 1.95
N PRO A 5 -12.32 10.96 3.22
CA PRO A 5 -12.11 9.91 4.21
C PRO A 5 -12.92 8.63 3.93
N ALA A 6 -14.00 8.72 3.14
CA ALA A 6 -14.84 7.59 2.78
C ALA A 6 -14.33 6.83 1.53
N ALA A 7 -13.32 7.35 0.83
CA ALA A 7 -12.71 6.65 -0.29
C ALA A 7 -12.19 5.27 0.15
N THR A 8 -12.30 4.27 -0.70
CA THR A 8 -11.84 2.92 -0.39
C THR A 8 -11.12 2.31 -1.57
N LEU A 9 -9.99 1.66 -1.31
CA LEU A 9 -9.29 0.85 -2.29
C LEU A 9 -9.16 -0.56 -1.74
N MET A 10 -9.90 -1.51 -2.32
CA MET A 10 -9.93 -2.88 -1.82
C MET A 10 -8.75 -3.68 -2.39
N VAL A 11 -7.83 -4.08 -1.51
CA VAL A 11 -6.65 -4.87 -1.87
C VAL A 11 -6.88 -6.33 -1.46
N TYR A 12 -6.65 -7.25 -2.39
CA TYR A 12 -6.85 -8.68 -2.17
C TYR A 12 -5.70 -9.30 -1.37
N CYS A 13 -6.05 -10.07 -0.33
CA CYS A 13 -5.10 -10.88 0.43
C CYS A 13 -5.00 -12.30 -0.16
N PRO A 14 -3.85 -12.70 -0.73
CA PRO A 14 -3.66 -14.05 -1.27
C PRO A 14 -3.67 -15.14 -0.19
N THR A 15 -3.46 -14.80 1.08
CA THR A 15 -3.39 -15.78 2.17
C THR A 15 -4.77 -16.15 2.71
N CYS A 16 -5.65 -15.17 2.93
CA CYS A 16 -6.97 -15.41 3.51
C CYS A 16 -8.14 -15.25 2.53
N GLY A 17 -7.86 -14.90 1.26
CA GLY A 17 -8.87 -14.77 0.21
C GLY A 17 -9.82 -13.58 0.38
N ASN A 18 -9.57 -12.69 1.33
CA ASN A 18 -10.40 -11.51 1.57
C ASN A 18 -9.80 -10.27 0.93
N SER A 19 -10.66 -9.35 0.49
CA SER A 19 -10.25 -8.00 0.11
C SER A 19 -10.42 -7.05 1.28
N VAL A 20 -9.43 -6.18 1.52
CA VAL A 20 -9.44 -5.22 2.62
C VAL A 20 -8.96 -3.87 2.14
N ASN A 21 -9.54 -2.80 2.70
CA ASN A 21 -9.18 -1.43 2.36
C ASN A 21 -7.67 -1.20 2.58
N GLU A 22 -7.01 -0.60 1.58
CA GLU A 22 -5.58 -0.27 1.50
C GLU A 22 -5.08 0.40 2.78
N TYR A 23 -5.80 1.42 3.26
CA TYR A 23 -5.45 2.18 4.46
C TYR A 23 -5.27 1.32 5.73
N ASN A 24 -5.90 0.15 5.79
CA ASN A 24 -5.80 -0.74 6.96
C ASN A 24 -4.59 -1.68 6.90
N TRP A 25 -3.87 -1.75 5.78
CA TRP A 25 -2.69 -2.59 5.67
C TRP A 25 -1.52 -1.94 6.38
N THR A 26 -0.78 -2.74 7.16
CA THR A 26 0.34 -2.23 7.94
C THR A 26 1.65 -2.54 7.25
N LEU A 27 2.49 -1.53 7.03
CA LEU A 27 3.85 -1.72 6.54
C LEU A 27 4.75 -2.15 7.70
N GLU A 28 5.25 -3.39 7.64
CA GLU A 28 6.11 -3.91 8.72
C GLU A 28 7.51 -3.28 8.67
N THR A 29 7.96 -2.85 7.50
CA THR A 29 9.29 -2.28 7.28
C THR A 29 9.41 -0.81 7.65
N GLY A 30 8.40 -0.18 8.26
CA GLY A 30 8.54 1.16 8.84
C GLY A 30 9.78 1.26 9.75
N ALA A 31 10.09 0.20 10.52
CA ALA A 31 11.29 0.13 11.34
C ALA A 31 12.62 0.20 10.55
N ILE A 32 12.67 -0.30 9.31
CA ILE A 32 13.86 -0.22 8.45
C ILE A 32 14.08 1.23 7.99
N TYR A 33 13.00 1.93 7.67
CA TYR A 33 13.02 3.35 7.29
C TYR A 33 13.39 4.24 8.48
N SER A 34 12.81 3.98 9.65
CA SER A 34 13.16 4.66 10.90
C SER A 34 14.63 4.50 11.28
N LEU A 35 15.27 3.36 10.97
CA LEU A 35 16.70 3.13 11.26
C LEU A 35 17.65 3.83 10.26
N LYS A 36 17.18 4.11 9.03
CA LYS A 36 17.98 4.79 8.00
C LYS A 36 17.75 6.30 7.94
N GLY A 37 16.83 6.83 8.75
CA GLY A 37 16.42 8.24 8.69
C GLY A 37 15.66 8.57 7.40
N GLU A 38 15.09 7.55 6.75
CA GLU A 38 14.23 7.71 5.58
C GLU A 38 12.77 7.62 6.05
N ASP A 39 11.89 8.40 5.42
CA ASP A 39 10.47 8.38 5.74
C ASP A 39 9.80 7.10 5.20
N SER A 40 8.92 6.46 5.98
CA SER A 40 8.17 5.29 5.50
C SER A 40 7.15 5.73 4.44
N PRO A 41 7.14 5.10 3.25
CA PRO A 41 6.09 5.36 2.26
C PRO A 41 4.74 4.86 2.75
N THR A 42 3.65 5.35 2.17
CA THR A 42 2.31 4.76 2.31
C THR A 42 2.17 3.50 1.46
N PHE A 43 1.20 2.64 1.78
CA PHE A 43 0.99 1.42 0.99
C PHE A 43 0.46 1.76 -0.41
N ILE A 44 -0.40 2.77 -0.57
CA ILE A 44 -0.85 3.26 -1.88
C ILE A 44 0.32 3.72 -2.77
N LYS A 45 1.33 4.38 -2.22
CA LYS A 45 2.52 4.78 -2.98
C LYS A 45 3.26 3.57 -3.54
N ILE A 46 3.41 2.53 -2.72
CA ILE A 46 4.02 1.27 -3.15
C ILE A 46 3.20 0.63 -4.28
N LEU A 47 1.87 0.57 -4.16
CA LEU A 47 1.00 0.00 -5.19
C LEU A 47 1.10 0.76 -6.51
N LEU A 48 1.11 2.10 -6.46
CA LEU A 48 1.30 2.96 -7.63
C LEU A 48 2.64 2.69 -8.31
N GLU A 49 3.73 2.73 -7.55
CA GLU A 49 5.07 2.49 -8.10
C GLU A 49 5.20 1.07 -8.69
N CYS A 50 4.59 0.06 -8.06
CA CYS A 50 4.54 -1.27 -8.62
C CYS A 50 3.75 -1.32 -9.94
N SER A 51 2.63 -0.58 -10.05
CA SER A 51 1.86 -0.47 -11.29
C SER A 51 2.62 0.25 -12.42
N GLU A 52 3.61 1.09 -12.07
CA GLU A 52 4.52 1.76 -13.00
C GLU A 52 5.74 0.91 -13.38
N GLY A 53 5.80 -0.36 -12.97
CA GLY A 53 6.90 -1.26 -13.28
C GLY A 53 8.08 -1.20 -12.30
N LYS A 54 7.94 -0.53 -11.14
CA LYS A 54 8.99 -0.46 -10.10
C LYS A 54 8.87 -1.58 -9.06
N LEU A 55 8.21 -2.69 -9.40
CA LEU A 55 7.97 -3.81 -8.47
C LEU A 55 9.27 -4.37 -7.85
N ASP A 56 10.38 -4.35 -8.58
CA ASP A 56 11.68 -4.83 -8.11
C ASP A 56 12.19 -4.09 -6.86
N GLN A 57 11.82 -2.82 -6.70
CA GLN A 57 12.18 -2.02 -5.52
C GLN A 57 11.44 -2.51 -4.27
N TRP A 58 10.26 -3.10 -4.46
CA TRP A 58 9.32 -3.48 -3.42
C TRP A 58 9.21 -5.00 -3.22
N ILE A 59 9.92 -5.82 -4.01
CA ILE A 59 9.75 -7.28 -4.05
C ILE A 59 9.97 -8.00 -2.70
N ASN A 60 10.83 -7.43 -1.86
CA ASN A 60 11.16 -7.95 -0.53
C ASN A 60 10.34 -7.30 0.60
N PHE A 61 9.53 -6.29 0.29
CA PHE A 61 8.70 -5.61 1.27
C PHE A 61 7.58 -6.53 1.74
N LYS A 62 7.25 -6.42 3.02
CA LYS A 62 6.15 -7.15 3.64
C LYS A 62 5.12 -6.17 4.18
N VAL A 63 3.86 -6.51 3.93
CA VAL A 63 2.70 -5.85 4.53
C VAL A 63 1.90 -6.85 5.34
N GLY A 64 1.37 -6.40 6.47
CA GLY A 64 0.46 -7.16 7.31
C GLY A 64 -0.97 -7.04 6.80
N CYS A 65 -1.62 -8.17 6.56
CA CYS A 65 -3.04 -8.18 6.27
C CYS A 65 -3.84 -7.89 7.56
N PRO A 66 -4.71 -6.88 7.62
CA PRO A 66 -5.48 -6.55 8.83
C PRO A 66 -6.56 -7.59 9.19
N ARG A 67 -6.85 -8.55 8.30
CA ARG A 67 -7.86 -9.60 8.56
C ARG A 67 -7.26 -10.85 9.17
N CYS A 68 -6.23 -11.41 8.54
CA CYS A 68 -5.60 -12.64 8.99
C CYS A 68 -4.28 -12.41 9.74
N HIS A 69 -3.80 -11.17 9.82
CA HIS A 69 -2.53 -10.77 10.46
C HIS A 69 -1.27 -11.41 9.85
N GLU A 70 -1.43 -12.11 8.72
CA GLU A 70 -0.32 -12.71 7.99
C GLU A 70 0.52 -11.66 7.27
N LYS A 71 1.82 -11.95 7.19
CA LYS A 71 2.82 -11.08 6.57
C LYS A 71 3.03 -11.50 5.13
N ILE A 72 2.68 -10.62 4.21
CA ILE A 72 2.61 -10.92 2.78
C ILE A 72 3.63 -10.08 2.06
N ARG A 73 4.44 -10.73 1.21
CA ARG A 73 5.37 -9.99 0.36
C ARG A 73 4.58 -9.22 -0.70
N VAL A 74 4.92 -7.96 -0.96
CA VAL A 74 4.22 -7.11 -1.95
C VAL A 74 4.10 -7.80 -3.30
N LYS A 75 5.14 -8.54 -3.73
CA LYS A 75 5.14 -9.31 -4.99
C LYS A 75 4.04 -10.38 -5.12
N LEU A 76 3.44 -10.80 -4.00
CA LEU A 76 2.38 -11.81 -3.97
C LEU A 76 0.99 -11.17 -3.94
N ILE A 77 0.91 -9.86 -3.74
CA ILE A 77 -0.35 -9.13 -3.69
C ILE A 77 -0.74 -8.79 -5.13
N PRO A 78 -1.96 -9.14 -5.57
CA PRO A 78 -2.48 -8.66 -6.83
C PRO A 78 -2.59 -7.14 -6.78
N ILE A 79 -1.81 -6.46 -7.60
CA ILE A 79 -1.79 -5.00 -7.67
C ILE A 79 -2.99 -4.57 -8.52
N PRO A 80 -3.86 -3.67 -8.02
CA PRO A 80 -4.93 -3.09 -8.83
C PRO A 80 -4.35 -2.41 -10.08
N ASP A 81 -5.14 -2.33 -11.15
CA ASP A 81 -4.70 -1.65 -12.36
C ASP A 81 -4.48 -0.15 -12.12
N LYS A 82 -3.72 0.47 -13.02
CA LYS A 82 -3.33 1.88 -12.89
C LYS A 82 -4.54 2.82 -12.86
N GLU A 83 -5.60 2.54 -13.61
CA GLU A 83 -6.79 3.40 -13.67
C GLU A 83 -7.50 3.40 -12.31
N THR A 84 -7.70 2.22 -11.72
CA THR A 84 -8.25 2.06 -10.37
C THR A 84 -7.42 2.79 -9.31
N LEU A 85 -6.09 2.67 -9.38
CA LEU A 85 -5.20 3.35 -8.44
C LEU A 85 -5.28 4.88 -8.59
N MET A 86 -5.24 5.39 -9.82
CA MET A 86 -5.33 6.83 -10.08
C MET A 86 -6.67 7.42 -9.63
N ALA A 87 -7.78 6.72 -9.88
CA ALA A 87 -9.10 7.14 -9.40
C ALA A 87 -9.14 7.24 -7.86
N TYR A 88 -8.56 6.26 -7.16
CA TYR A 88 -8.44 6.33 -5.71
C TYR A 88 -7.57 7.50 -5.25
N VAL A 89 -6.45 7.77 -5.93
CA VAL A 89 -5.57 8.93 -5.66
C VAL A 89 -6.33 10.24 -5.80
N ASP A 90 -7.15 10.40 -6.84
CA ASP A 90 -7.96 11.62 -7.05
C ASP A 90 -8.97 11.87 -5.92
N GLU A 91 -9.50 10.78 -5.33
CA GLU A 91 -10.39 10.87 -4.18
C GLU A 91 -9.67 11.18 -2.87
N VAL A 92 -8.55 10.50 -2.58
CA VAL A 92 -7.82 10.66 -1.31
C VAL A 92 -6.87 11.84 -1.28
N GLY A 93 -6.48 12.36 -2.45
CA GLY A 93 -5.53 13.45 -2.63
C GLY A 93 -4.07 12.99 -2.64
N GLU A 94 -3.24 13.66 -3.47
CA GLU A 94 -1.80 13.38 -3.58
C GLU A 94 -1.04 13.57 -2.27
N GLU A 95 -1.52 14.44 -1.38
CA GLU A 95 -0.94 14.66 -0.06
C GLU A 95 -0.94 13.39 0.80
N TYR A 96 -2.01 12.59 0.72
CA TYR A 96 -2.08 11.31 1.42
C TYR A 96 -1.12 10.29 0.81
N VAL A 97 -1.03 10.24 -0.53
CA VAL A 97 -0.13 9.32 -1.23
C VAL A 97 1.33 9.58 -0.87
N ASN A 98 1.70 10.86 -0.83
CA ASN A 98 3.05 11.30 -0.50
C ASN A 98 3.27 11.54 1.00
N GLU A 99 2.30 11.18 1.84
CA GLU A 99 2.43 11.29 3.29
C GLU A 99 3.58 10.42 3.77
N ARG A 100 4.37 10.98 4.67
CA ARG A 100 5.63 10.43 5.13
C ARG A 100 5.48 10.15 6.63
N PHE A 101 5.63 8.88 7.03
CA PHE A 101 5.43 8.41 8.40
C PHE A 101 6.71 7.87 9.04
#